data_AF-Q4R0Z7-F1
#
_entry.id   AF-Q4R0Z7-F1
#
_cell.length_a   1.000
_cell.length_b   1.000
_cell.length_c   1.000
_cell.angle_alpha   90.00
_cell.angle_beta   90.00
_cell.angle_gamma   90.00
#
_symmetry.space_group_name_H-M   'P 1'
#
loop_
_entity.id
_entity.type
_entity.pdbx_description
1 polymer ?
#
loop_
_entity_poly.entity_id
_entity_poly.type
_entity_poly.pdbx_seq_one_letter_code
_entity_poly.pdbx_strand_id
1 'polypeptide(L)'
;MACTGWTSPLPLCVCLLLTCGFAEAGKLLVVPTDGSHWFTMRSVVEKLILRGHEVVVVMPEVSWQLGRSLNCTVKTYSTSYTLEDLDREFKAFAHAQWKAQVRSIYSLLMGSYNDIFDLFFSNCRSLFKDKKLVEYLKESSFDAVFLDPFDNCGLIVAKYFSLPSVVFARGILCHYLEEGAQCPAPLSYVPRILLGFSDAMTFKERVRNHIMHLEEHLLCHRFFKNALEIASEILQTPVTEYDLYSHTSIWLLRTDFVLDYPKPVMPNMIFIGGINCHQGKPLPM
;
A
#
# COMPACT_ATOMS: atom_id res chain seq x y z
N MET A 1 -1.00 62.82 -34.00
CA MET A 1 -1.84 62.04 -33.08
C MET A 1 -1.58 60.56 -33.35
N ALA A 2 -1.32 59.81 -32.29
CA ALA A 2 -0.55 58.57 -32.28
C ALA A 2 -1.33 57.36 -32.86
N CYS A 3 -0.63 56.53 -33.65
CA CYS A 3 -1.06 55.18 -33.99
C CYS A 3 -0.84 54.27 -32.76
N THR A 4 -1.93 53.91 -32.09
CA THR A 4 -1.92 52.90 -31.02
C THR A 4 -1.91 51.50 -31.67
N GLY A 5 -0.73 50.88 -31.72
CA GLY A 5 -0.58 49.48 -32.11
C GLY A 5 -1.12 48.57 -31.01
N TRP A 6 -2.20 47.85 -31.29
CA TRP A 6 -2.61 46.71 -30.47
C TRP A 6 -1.69 45.53 -30.75
N THR A 7 -0.73 45.30 -29.86
CA THR A 7 0.02 44.04 -29.78
C THR A 7 -0.93 42.94 -29.30
N SER A 8 -1.42 42.13 -30.22
CA SER A 8 -2.31 41.01 -29.91
C SER A 8 -1.58 39.95 -29.04
N PRO A 9 -2.19 39.42 -27.95
CA PRO A 9 -1.56 38.42 -27.07
C PRO A 9 -1.52 37.01 -27.65
N LEU A 10 -1.89 36.85 -28.93
CA LEU A 10 -1.91 35.57 -29.66
C LEU A 10 -0.64 34.71 -29.50
N PRO A 11 0.60 35.25 -29.54
CA PRO A 11 1.79 34.41 -29.37
C PRO A 11 1.89 33.80 -27.97
N LEU A 12 1.47 34.55 -26.94
CA LEU A 12 1.50 34.14 -25.54
C LEU A 12 0.44 33.06 -25.26
N CYS A 13 -0.77 33.21 -25.85
CA CYS A 13 -1.81 32.18 -25.79
C CYS A 13 -1.41 30.89 -26.53
N VAL A 14 -0.72 30.99 -27.68
CA VAL A 14 -0.23 29.83 -28.42
C VAL A 14 0.90 29.12 -27.67
N CYS A 15 1.82 29.86 -27.02
CA CYS A 15 2.83 29.27 -26.14
C CYS A 15 2.20 28.55 -24.93
N LEU A 16 1.18 29.14 -24.29
CA LEU A 16 0.45 28.51 -23.19
C LEU A 16 -0.28 27.22 -23.62
N LEU A 17 -0.87 27.21 -24.82
CA LEU A 17 -1.52 26.02 -25.39
C LEU A 17 -0.51 24.94 -25.81
N LEU A 18 0.70 25.31 -26.24
CA LEU A 18 1.79 24.37 -26.53
C LEU A 18 2.44 23.79 -25.26
N THR A 19 2.38 24.50 -24.13
CA THR A 19 2.85 24.00 -22.83
C THR A 19 1.83 23.12 -22.10
N CYS A 20 0.55 23.14 -22.50
CA CYS A 20 -0.50 22.30 -21.88
C CYS A 20 -0.45 20.82 -22.29
N GLY A 21 0.58 20.36 -23.02
CA GLY A 21 0.56 19.07 -23.72
C GLY A 21 1.57 18.01 -23.31
N PHE A 22 2.60 18.33 -22.51
CA PHE A 22 3.49 17.31 -21.96
C PHE A 22 3.19 17.18 -20.48
N ALA A 23 2.22 16.33 -20.14
CA ALA A 23 2.19 15.77 -18.80
C ALA A 23 3.50 14.98 -18.65
N GLU A 24 4.48 15.57 -17.98
CA GLU A 24 5.75 14.92 -17.70
C GLU A 24 5.45 13.67 -16.88
N ALA A 25 5.73 12.51 -17.47
CA ALA A 25 5.43 11.26 -16.82
C ALA A 25 6.52 11.00 -15.79
N GLY A 26 6.14 11.02 -14.50
CA GLY A 26 7.08 10.82 -13.41
C GLY A 26 7.69 9.41 -13.38
N LYS A 27 8.86 9.32 -12.75
CA LYS A 27 9.61 8.11 -12.49
C LYS A 27 9.22 7.51 -11.13
N LEU A 28 8.65 6.31 -11.15
CA LEU A 28 8.07 5.67 -9.97
C LEU A 28 8.89 4.45 -9.54
N LEU A 29 9.19 4.39 -8.24
CA LEU A 29 9.69 3.19 -7.59
C LEU A 29 8.51 2.36 -7.10
N VAL A 30 8.39 1.13 -7.59
CA VAL A 30 7.31 0.22 -7.20
C VAL A 30 7.85 -0.81 -6.21
N VAL A 31 7.24 -0.86 -5.02
CA VAL A 31 7.52 -1.84 -3.97
C VAL A 31 6.27 -2.70 -3.73
N PRO A 32 6.14 -3.85 -4.41
CA PRO A 32 4.95 -4.68 -4.32
C PRO A 32 5.04 -5.68 -3.16
N THR A 33 3.88 -6.16 -2.73
CA THR A 33 3.77 -7.37 -1.91
C THR A 33 3.37 -8.56 -2.80
N ASP A 34 4.03 -9.71 -2.59
CA ASP A 34 3.78 -10.93 -3.36
C ASP A 34 2.37 -11.53 -3.13
N GLY A 35 2.02 -12.52 -3.93
CA GLY A 35 0.73 -13.22 -3.84
C GLY A 35 -0.42 -12.43 -4.44
N SER A 36 -1.57 -12.43 -3.76
CA SER A 36 -2.81 -11.82 -4.27
C SER A 36 -2.76 -10.29 -4.36
N HIS A 37 -1.89 -9.66 -3.58
CA HIS A 37 -1.69 -8.21 -3.57
C HIS A 37 -1.14 -7.73 -4.93
N TRP A 38 -0.14 -8.43 -5.45
CA TRP A 38 0.48 -8.12 -6.73
C TRP A 38 -0.49 -8.18 -7.91
N PHE A 39 -1.43 -9.13 -7.94
CA PHE A 39 -2.29 -9.34 -9.10
C PHE A 39 -3.00 -8.05 -9.56
N THR A 40 -3.58 -7.32 -8.60
CA THR A 40 -4.30 -6.06 -8.88
C THR A 40 -3.36 -4.87 -9.05
N MET A 41 -2.26 -4.84 -8.31
CA MET A 41 -1.27 -3.76 -8.39
C MET A 41 -0.58 -3.76 -9.75
N ARG A 42 -0.28 -4.95 -10.28
CA ARG A 42 0.32 -5.16 -11.60
C ARG A 42 -0.48 -4.50 -12.71
N SER A 43 -1.81 -4.62 -12.70
CA SER A 43 -2.66 -3.97 -13.71
C SER A 43 -2.56 -2.44 -13.66
N VAL A 44 -2.37 -1.86 -12.47
CA VAL A 44 -2.12 -0.42 -12.32
C VAL A 44 -0.72 -0.06 -12.84
N VAL A 45 0.30 -0.85 -12.49
CA VAL A 45 1.68 -0.68 -13.00
C VAL A 45 1.73 -0.71 -14.52
N GLU A 46 1.07 -1.67 -15.16
CA GLU A 46 0.96 -1.75 -16.62
C GLU A 46 0.31 -0.49 -17.22
N LYS A 47 -0.72 0.06 -16.56
CA LYS A 47 -1.35 1.30 -17.02
C LYS A 47 -0.46 2.52 -16.80
N LEU A 48 0.32 2.59 -15.72
CA LEU A 48 1.29 3.66 -15.50
C LEU A 48 2.36 3.67 -16.61
N ILE A 49 2.91 2.51 -16.94
CA ILE A 49 3.87 2.35 -18.05
C ILE A 49 3.25 2.82 -19.37
N LEU A 50 2.02 2.37 -19.68
CA LEU A 50 1.31 2.77 -20.90
C LEU A 50 0.99 4.28 -20.97
N ARG A 51 0.94 4.96 -19.82
CA ARG A 51 0.76 6.41 -19.74
C ARG A 51 2.09 7.19 -19.77
N GLY A 52 3.21 6.49 -19.98
CA GLY A 52 4.53 7.07 -20.19
C GLY A 52 5.41 7.12 -18.95
N HIS A 53 4.94 6.68 -17.78
CA HIS A 53 5.75 6.71 -16.55
C HIS A 53 6.94 5.77 -16.65
N GLU A 54 8.11 6.24 -16.24
CA GLU A 54 9.27 5.36 -16.04
C GLU A 54 9.04 4.57 -14.75
N VAL A 55 8.92 3.26 -14.84
CA VAL A 55 8.67 2.41 -13.67
C VAL A 55 9.85 1.50 -13.41
N VAL A 56 10.30 1.48 -12.16
CA VAL A 56 11.27 0.50 -11.65
C VAL A 56 10.60 -0.29 -10.54
N VAL A 57 10.49 -1.61 -10.71
CA VAL A 57 9.96 -2.51 -9.68
C VAL A 57 11.13 -3.10 -8.90
N VAL A 58 11.10 -3.01 -7.58
CA VAL A 58 12.06 -3.70 -6.70
C VAL A 58 11.35 -4.79 -5.93
N MET A 59 11.84 -6.02 -6.01
CA MET A 59 11.14 -7.20 -5.47
C MET A 59 12.10 -8.30 -5.01
N PRO A 60 11.69 -9.20 -4.10
CA PRO A 60 12.53 -10.34 -3.72
C PRO A 60 12.68 -11.30 -4.90
N GLU A 61 13.83 -11.99 -4.97
CA GLU A 61 14.06 -13.05 -5.96
C GLU A 61 13.14 -14.26 -5.74
N VAL A 62 12.87 -14.59 -4.46
CA VAL A 62 11.93 -15.63 -4.07
C VAL A 62 10.52 -15.03 -4.05
N SER A 63 9.68 -15.49 -4.98
CA SER A 63 8.28 -15.07 -5.06
C SER A 63 7.38 -16.12 -5.71
N TRP A 64 6.09 -16.10 -5.37
CA TRP A 64 5.04 -16.88 -6.02
C TRP A 64 4.62 -16.27 -7.35
N GLN A 65 4.46 -14.94 -7.42
CA GLN A 65 3.81 -14.28 -8.57
C GLN A 65 4.54 -13.03 -9.09
N LEU A 66 5.55 -12.52 -8.39
CA LEU A 66 6.27 -11.30 -8.80
C LEU A 66 7.13 -11.51 -10.07
N GLY A 67 7.66 -12.72 -10.29
CA GLY A 67 8.57 -13.03 -11.41
C GLY A 67 7.99 -13.00 -12.84
N ARG A 68 6.74 -12.56 -13.05
CA ARG A 68 6.17 -12.45 -14.40
C ARG A 68 6.74 -11.22 -15.10
N SER A 69 7.20 -11.39 -16.35
CA SER A 69 7.80 -10.32 -17.15
C SER A 69 6.88 -9.11 -17.25
N LEU A 70 7.34 -7.97 -16.72
CA LEU A 70 6.78 -6.65 -17.01
C LEU A 70 7.63 -5.96 -18.07
N ASN A 71 6.99 -5.12 -18.88
CA ASN A 71 7.70 -4.22 -19.80
C ASN A 71 8.27 -3.00 -19.03
N CYS A 72 9.00 -3.25 -17.95
CA CYS A 72 9.66 -2.22 -17.14
C CYS A 72 10.97 -2.75 -16.55
N THR A 73 11.73 -1.85 -15.94
CA THR A 73 12.95 -2.24 -15.22
C THR A 73 12.55 -2.98 -13.95
N VAL A 74 13.16 -4.14 -13.74
CA VAL A 74 12.96 -4.96 -12.54
C VAL A 74 14.30 -5.15 -11.86
N LYS A 75 14.35 -4.88 -10.55
CA LYS A 75 15.49 -5.11 -9.68
C LYS A 75 15.13 -6.13 -8.62
N THR A 76 15.94 -7.18 -8.50
CA THR A 76 15.72 -8.24 -7.52
C THR A 76 16.77 -8.19 -6.43
N TYR A 77 16.41 -8.65 -5.23
CA TYR A 77 17.34 -8.84 -4.11
C TYR A 77 17.15 -10.22 -3.49
N SER A 78 18.23 -10.74 -2.88
CA SER A 78 18.20 -12.05 -2.25
C SER A 78 17.51 -12.06 -0.89
N THR A 79 16.73 -13.11 -0.64
CA THR A 79 16.00 -13.34 0.60
C THR A 79 16.80 -14.23 1.56
N SER A 80 16.46 -14.22 2.85
CA SER A 80 17.02 -15.17 3.82
C SER A 80 16.30 -16.52 3.88
N TYR A 81 15.25 -16.69 3.08
CA TYR A 81 14.38 -17.85 3.04
C TYR A 81 14.23 -18.35 1.61
N THR A 82 13.89 -19.63 1.43
CA THR A 82 13.62 -20.23 0.11
C THR A 82 12.12 -20.27 -0.21
N LEU A 83 11.77 -20.64 -1.44
CA LEU A 83 10.36 -20.81 -1.83
C LEU A 83 9.68 -21.89 -0.99
N GLU A 84 10.40 -22.96 -0.63
CA GLU A 84 9.90 -24.04 0.21
C GLU A 84 9.58 -23.56 1.63
N ASP A 85 10.39 -22.66 2.20
CA ASP A 85 10.10 -22.03 3.49
C ASP A 85 8.81 -21.21 3.41
N LEU A 86 8.71 -20.36 2.39
CA LEU A 86 7.54 -19.51 2.17
C LEU A 86 6.26 -20.35 1.99
N ASP A 87 6.32 -21.43 1.21
CA ASP A 87 5.23 -22.38 1.00
C ASP A 87 4.83 -23.10 2.30
N ARG A 88 5.81 -23.51 3.12
CA ARG A 88 5.57 -24.20 4.39
C ARG A 88 4.83 -23.29 5.36
N GLU A 89 5.32 -22.07 5.57
CA GLU A 89 4.70 -21.13 6.50
C GLU A 89 3.32 -20.69 6.00
N PHE A 90 3.14 -20.50 4.68
CA PHE A 90 1.83 -20.20 4.12
C PHE A 90 0.83 -21.34 4.33
N LYS A 91 1.24 -22.60 4.12
CA LYS A 91 0.37 -23.77 4.37
C LYS A 91 -0.02 -23.87 5.83
N ALA A 92 0.91 -23.62 6.75
CA ALA A 92 0.64 -23.61 8.19
C ALA A 92 -0.37 -22.52 8.55
N PHE A 93 -0.14 -21.29 8.07
CA PHE A 93 -1.06 -20.17 8.23
C PHE A 93 -2.45 -20.49 7.66
N ALA A 94 -2.54 -20.91 6.40
CA ALA A 94 -3.80 -21.21 5.74
C ALA A 94 -4.59 -22.32 6.44
N HIS A 95 -3.90 -23.39 6.85
CA HIS A 95 -4.51 -24.49 7.59
C HIS A 95 -5.01 -24.05 8.97
N ALA A 96 -4.26 -23.18 9.65
CA ALA A 96 -4.68 -22.58 10.92
C ALA A 96 -5.92 -21.71 10.74
N GLN A 97 -5.95 -20.82 9.73
CA GLN A 97 -7.12 -19.97 9.45
C GLN A 97 -8.34 -20.78 9.00
N TRP A 98 -8.14 -21.90 8.30
CA TRP A 98 -9.23 -22.77 7.87
C TRP A 98 -9.85 -23.56 9.03
N LYS A 99 -9.01 -24.06 9.96
CA LYS A 99 -9.48 -24.86 11.10
C LYS A 99 -9.90 -24.02 12.29
N ALA A 100 -9.23 -22.90 12.52
CA ALA A 100 -9.59 -21.98 13.59
C ALA A 100 -10.78 -21.13 13.12
N GLN A 101 -11.89 -21.22 13.84
CA GLN A 101 -12.82 -20.11 13.84
C GLN A 101 -12.05 -18.94 14.47
N VAL A 102 -11.76 -17.88 13.72
CA VAL A 102 -11.15 -16.67 14.28
C VAL A 102 -12.12 -16.13 15.33
N ARG A 103 -11.88 -16.49 16.60
CA ARG A 103 -12.77 -16.19 17.72
C ARG A 103 -12.48 -14.82 18.33
N SER A 104 -11.25 -14.33 18.17
CA SER A 104 -10.82 -13.02 18.66
C SER A 104 -9.63 -12.48 17.85
N ILE A 105 -9.45 -11.16 17.91
CA ILE A 105 -8.27 -10.48 17.37
C ILE A 105 -6.97 -11.01 17.98
N TYR A 106 -6.98 -11.39 19.27
CA TYR A 106 -5.83 -12.01 19.90
C TYR A 106 -5.39 -13.28 19.17
N SER A 107 -6.33 -14.18 18.83
CA SER A 107 -5.99 -15.41 18.10
C SER A 107 -5.47 -15.13 16.68
N LEU A 108 -5.95 -14.05 16.05
CA LEU A 108 -5.50 -13.64 14.72
C LEU A 108 -4.07 -13.09 14.75
N LEU A 109 -3.76 -12.21 15.70
CA LEU A 109 -2.48 -11.50 15.76
C LEU A 109 -1.39 -12.25 16.54
N MET A 110 -1.76 -12.98 17.59
CA MET A 110 -0.81 -13.68 18.46
C MET A 110 -0.78 -15.20 18.21
N GLY A 111 -1.36 -15.65 17.09
CA GLY A 111 -1.40 -17.05 16.71
C GLY A 111 0.00 -17.60 16.40
N SER A 112 0.24 -18.86 16.76
CA SER A 112 1.51 -19.57 16.53
C SER A 112 1.82 -19.90 15.06
N TYR A 113 1.06 -19.34 14.11
CA TYR A 113 1.17 -19.59 12.67
C TYR A 113 1.36 -18.28 11.89
N ASN A 114 1.81 -17.23 12.58
CA ASN A 114 2.07 -15.92 12.00
C ASN A 114 3.52 -15.75 11.52
N ASP A 115 4.33 -16.81 11.56
CA ASP A 115 5.73 -16.83 11.11
C ASP A 115 5.87 -16.42 9.63
N ILE A 116 4.83 -16.62 8.82
CA ILE A 116 4.76 -16.10 7.46
C ILE A 116 4.90 -14.56 7.40
N PHE A 117 4.33 -13.83 8.35
CA PHE A 117 4.44 -12.38 8.39
C PHE A 117 5.87 -11.95 8.71
N ASP A 118 6.60 -12.72 9.52
CA ASP A 118 8.02 -12.45 9.79
C ASP A 118 8.86 -12.64 8.52
N LEU A 119 8.55 -13.62 7.67
CA LEU A 119 9.18 -13.74 6.35
C LEU A 119 8.92 -12.49 5.50
N PHE A 120 7.67 -12.03 5.44
CA PHE A 120 7.34 -10.79 4.72
C PHE A 120 8.05 -9.56 5.29
N PHE A 121 8.05 -9.36 6.60
CA PHE A 121 8.74 -8.23 7.24
C PHE A 121 10.26 -8.28 7.02
N SER A 122 10.84 -9.49 6.95
CA SER A 122 12.27 -9.67 6.67
C SER A 122 12.70 -9.19 5.28
N ASN A 123 11.77 -9.08 4.32
CA ASN A 123 12.05 -8.62 2.96
C ASN A 123 12.74 -7.26 2.94
N CYS A 124 12.33 -6.34 3.82
CA CYS A 124 12.97 -5.03 3.86
C CYS A 124 14.40 -5.10 4.37
N ARG A 125 14.66 -5.93 5.38
CA ARG A 125 16.03 -6.17 5.83
C ARG A 125 16.88 -6.77 4.70
N SER A 126 16.32 -7.68 3.90
CA SER A 126 16.99 -8.24 2.72
C SER A 126 17.28 -7.20 1.64
N LEU A 127 16.32 -6.35 1.30
CA LEU A 127 16.52 -5.24 0.36
C LEU A 127 17.67 -4.32 0.81
N PHE A 128 17.66 -3.90 2.07
CA PHE A 128 18.67 -2.96 2.60
C PHE A 128 20.03 -3.60 2.92
N LYS A 129 20.14 -4.93 2.88
CA LYS A 129 21.43 -5.64 2.92
C LYS A 129 22.19 -5.52 1.60
N ASP A 130 21.48 -5.45 0.47
CA ASP A 130 22.11 -5.22 -0.84
C ASP A 130 22.45 -3.74 -1.01
N LYS A 131 23.66 -3.37 -0.59
CA LYS A 131 24.13 -1.97 -0.64
C LYS A 131 24.23 -1.43 -2.06
N LYS A 132 24.55 -2.27 -3.05
CA LYS A 132 24.64 -1.84 -4.45
C LYS A 132 23.26 -1.50 -5.00
N LEU A 133 22.25 -2.30 -4.65
CA LEU A 133 20.88 -2.01 -5.05
C LEU A 133 20.36 -0.75 -4.36
N VAL A 134 20.58 -0.58 -3.06
CA VAL A 134 20.17 0.64 -2.34
C VAL A 134 20.81 1.88 -2.93
N GLU A 135 22.10 1.83 -3.27
CA GLU A 135 22.82 2.92 -3.93
C GLU A 135 22.24 3.24 -5.31
N TYR A 136 21.99 2.21 -6.13
CA TYR A 136 21.30 2.37 -7.41
C TYR A 136 19.93 3.04 -7.25
N LEU A 137 19.13 2.63 -6.27
CA LEU A 137 17.81 3.22 -6.03
C LEU A 137 17.92 4.69 -5.60
N LYS A 138 18.92 5.03 -4.79
CA LYS A 138 19.21 6.40 -4.38
C LYS A 138 19.58 7.30 -5.57
N GLU A 139 20.47 6.83 -6.42
CA GLU A 139 20.98 7.59 -7.58
C GLU A 139 19.94 7.72 -8.69
N SER A 140 19.00 6.78 -8.77
CA SER A 140 17.95 6.74 -9.82
C SER A 140 16.94 7.88 -9.75
N SER A 141 16.92 8.67 -8.66
CA SER A 141 16.12 9.90 -8.50
C SER A 141 14.64 9.73 -8.88
N PHE A 142 13.90 9.00 -8.03
CA PHE A 142 12.47 8.76 -8.21
C PHE A 142 11.61 9.95 -7.75
N ASP A 143 10.44 10.12 -8.34
CA ASP A 143 9.47 11.15 -7.96
C ASP A 143 8.54 10.70 -6.83
N ALA A 144 8.21 9.41 -6.78
CA ALA A 144 7.37 8.81 -5.75
C ALA A 144 7.58 7.30 -5.63
N VAL A 145 7.15 6.75 -4.50
CA VAL A 145 7.09 5.30 -4.25
C VAL A 145 5.64 4.84 -4.33
N PHE A 146 5.34 3.91 -5.25
CA PHE A 146 4.06 3.25 -5.36
C PHE A 146 4.13 1.88 -4.68
N LEU A 147 3.37 1.66 -3.61
CA LEU A 147 3.59 0.53 -2.71
C LEU A 147 2.32 -0.12 -2.19
N ASP A 148 2.40 -1.41 -1.87
CA ASP A 148 1.44 -2.07 -0.98
C ASP A 148 1.99 -2.03 0.47
N PRO A 149 1.20 -1.61 1.48
CA PRO A 149 1.73 -1.39 2.82
C PRO A 149 1.81 -2.66 3.67
N PHE A 150 1.37 -3.82 3.16
CA PHE A 150 1.19 -5.04 3.95
C PHE A 150 2.45 -5.50 4.70
N ASP A 151 3.61 -5.50 4.04
CA ASP A 151 4.88 -5.91 4.65
C ASP A 151 5.68 -4.73 5.26
N ASN A 152 5.10 -3.53 5.27
CA ASN A 152 5.70 -2.24 5.66
C ASN A 152 6.94 -1.81 4.87
N CYS A 153 7.49 -2.63 3.96
CA CYS A 153 8.78 -2.31 3.35
C CYS A 153 8.70 -1.11 2.43
N GLY A 154 7.62 -0.99 1.65
CA GLY A 154 7.39 0.20 0.83
C GLY A 154 7.38 1.49 1.65
N LEU A 155 6.75 1.49 2.82
CA LEU A 155 6.71 2.66 3.72
C LEU A 155 8.11 3.01 4.24
N ILE A 156 8.91 2.00 4.61
CA ILE A 156 10.30 2.18 5.05
C ILE A 156 11.14 2.75 3.91
N VAL A 157 11.01 2.21 2.69
CA VAL A 157 11.68 2.69 1.49
C VAL A 157 11.35 4.16 1.22
N ALA A 158 10.05 4.51 1.24
CA ALA A 158 9.62 5.89 1.05
C ALA A 158 10.23 6.84 2.10
N LYS A 159 10.21 6.44 3.38
CA LYS A 159 10.81 7.24 4.46
C LYS A 159 12.32 7.36 4.32
N TYR A 160 13.02 6.26 4.01
CA TYR A 160 14.48 6.23 3.88
C TYR A 160 14.96 7.16 2.76
N PHE A 161 14.29 7.15 1.61
CA PHE A 161 14.64 8.01 0.48
C PHE A 161 13.97 9.40 0.53
N SER A 162 13.16 9.67 1.57
CA SER A 162 12.38 10.91 1.69
C SER A 162 11.51 11.20 0.46
N LEU A 163 10.86 10.16 -0.05
CA LEU A 163 10.00 10.21 -1.24
C LEU A 163 8.51 10.26 -0.86
N PRO A 164 7.68 10.99 -1.61
CA PRO A 164 6.22 10.88 -1.52
C PRO A 164 5.78 9.42 -1.74
N SER A 165 4.88 8.92 -0.90
CA SER A 165 4.33 7.57 -1.04
C SER A 165 2.88 7.57 -1.52
N VAL A 166 2.61 6.69 -2.48
CA VAL A 166 1.28 6.35 -2.98
C VAL A 166 0.99 4.92 -2.54
N VAL A 167 0.16 4.78 -1.51
CA VAL A 167 -0.26 3.49 -0.96
C VAL A 167 -1.36 2.88 -1.81
N PHE A 168 -1.24 1.59 -2.11
CA PHE A 168 -2.23 0.79 -2.80
C PHE A 168 -2.73 -0.32 -1.88
N ALA A 169 -3.90 -0.13 -1.28
CA ALA A 169 -4.41 -1.03 -0.25
C ALA A 169 -5.89 -1.33 -0.47
N ARG A 170 -6.37 -2.52 -0.09
CA ARG A 170 -7.82 -2.76 0.05
C ARG A 170 -8.33 -2.31 1.41
N GLY A 171 -7.50 -2.52 2.41
CA GLY A 171 -7.64 -2.10 3.79
C GLY A 171 -6.29 -2.30 4.46
N ILE A 172 -6.13 -1.77 5.65
CA ILE A 172 -4.91 -1.93 6.45
C ILE A 172 -5.35 -2.61 7.74
N LEU A 173 -4.52 -3.53 8.22
CA LEU A 173 -4.80 -4.24 9.46
C LEU A 173 -4.82 -3.21 10.61
N CYS A 174 -5.73 -3.38 11.57
CA CYS A 174 -5.86 -2.50 12.72
C CYS A 174 -6.28 -1.06 12.35
N HIS A 175 -5.94 -0.09 13.20
CA HIS A 175 -6.34 1.32 13.09
C HIS A 175 -5.41 2.17 12.20
N TYR A 176 -4.42 1.54 11.56
CA TYR A 176 -3.33 2.28 10.88
C TYR A 176 -3.78 2.97 9.58
N LEU A 177 -4.88 2.54 8.95
CA LEU A 177 -5.45 3.30 7.83
C LEU A 177 -5.99 4.65 8.31
N GLU A 178 -6.78 4.63 9.37
CA GLU A 178 -7.41 5.81 9.92
C GLU A 178 -6.37 6.79 10.48
N GLU A 179 -5.42 6.31 11.27
CA GLU A 179 -4.35 7.14 11.81
C GLU A 179 -3.39 7.65 10.73
N GLY A 180 -2.99 6.78 9.80
CA GLY A 180 -2.11 7.13 8.69
C GLY A 180 -2.71 8.17 7.77
N ALA A 181 -3.99 8.01 7.44
CA ALA A 181 -4.73 8.98 6.63
C ALA A 181 -5.15 10.22 7.42
N GLN A 182 -4.93 10.24 8.75
CA GLN A 182 -5.42 11.28 9.66
C GLN A 182 -6.95 11.47 9.53
N CYS A 183 -7.64 10.36 9.28
CA CYS A 183 -9.07 10.30 9.05
C CYS A 183 -9.79 9.87 10.35
N PRO A 184 -10.75 10.65 10.86
CA PRO A 184 -11.54 10.23 12.01
C PRO A 184 -12.33 8.95 11.73
N ALA A 185 -12.40 8.03 12.69
CA ALA A 185 -13.30 6.88 12.65
C ALA A 185 -14.15 6.79 13.93
N PRO A 186 -15.29 7.49 13.98
CA PRO A 186 -16.14 7.51 15.16
C PRO A 186 -16.73 6.12 15.46
N LEU A 187 -16.31 5.53 16.57
CA LEU A 187 -16.65 4.16 16.97
C LEU A 187 -18.14 3.95 17.31
N SER A 188 -18.92 5.04 17.36
CA SER A 188 -20.36 5.00 17.57
C SER A 188 -21.12 4.52 16.32
N TYR A 189 -20.58 4.69 15.12
CA TYR A 189 -21.24 4.27 13.87
C TYR A 189 -20.28 3.69 12.82
N VAL A 190 -18.96 3.77 13.01
CA VAL A 190 -17.98 3.08 12.15
C VAL A 190 -17.59 1.75 12.79
N PRO A 191 -18.02 0.60 12.25
CA PRO A 191 -17.70 -0.71 12.81
C PRO A 191 -16.25 -1.13 12.50
N ARG A 192 -15.58 -1.81 13.44
CA ARG A 192 -14.28 -2.47 13.22
C ARG A 192 -14.48 -3.70 12.35
N ILE A 193 -13.60 -3.86 11.35
CA ILE A 193 -13.78 -4.77 10.21
C ILE A 193 -13.98 -6.24 10.60
N LEU A 194 -13.39 -6.70 11.70
CA LEU A 194 -13.44 -8.11 12.13
C LEU A 194 -14.70 -8.47 12.93
N LEU A 195 -15.54 -7.50 13.32
CA LEU A 195 -16.74 -7.76 14.12
C LEU A 195 -17.97 -8.12 13.27
N GLY A 196 -17.96 -7.80 11.98
CA GLY A 196 -19.11 -8.03 11.09
C GLY A 196 -20.34 -7.20 11.45
N PHE A 197 -20.17 -6.11 12.21
CA PHE A 197 -21.26 -5.18 12.52
C PHE A 197 -21.58 -4.27 11.34
N SER A 198 -22.78 -3.70 11.36
CA SER A 198 -23.20 -2.64 10.42
C SER A 198 -22.94 -1.24 10.99
N ASP A 199 -23.26 -0.19 10.23
CA ASP A 199 -23.33 1.19 10.72
C ASP A 199 -24.48 1.44 11.71
N ALA A 200 -25.51 0.59 11.67
CA ALA A 200 -26.63 0.60 12.60
C ALA A 200 -26.39 -0.30 13.83
N MET A 201 -25.39 0.04 14.65
CA MET A 201 -25.06 -0.70 15.88
C MET A 201 -25.99 -0.36 17.06
N THR A 202 -26.44 -1.40 17.78
CA THR A 202 -27.02 -1.31 19.12
C THR A 202 -26.01 -0.80 20.14
N PHE A 203 -26.46 -0.39 21.33
CA PHE A 203 -25.56 0.05 22.41
C PHE A 203 -24.51 -1.03 22.76
N LYS A 204 -24.91 -2.30 22.86
CA LYS A 204 -24.00 -3.41 23.18
C LYS A 204 -22.95 -3.62 22.08
N GLU A 205 -23.35 -3.52 20.82
CA GLU A 205 -22.43 -3.62 19.68
C GLU A 205 -21.45 -2.44 19.67
N ARG A 206 -21.89 -1.21 19.95
CA ARG A 206 -21.01 -0.05 20.09
C ARG A 206 -19.98 -0.23 21.20
N VAL A 207 -20.39 -0.78 22.35
CA VAL A 207 -19.46 -1.11 23.45
C VAL A 207 -18.44 -2.16 23.00
N ARG A 208 -18.87 -3.23 22.32
CA ARG A 208 -17.93 -4.24 21.80
C ARG A 208 -17.02 -3.68 20.70
N ASN A 209 -17.53 -2.79 19.85
CA ASN A 209 -16.78 -2.09 18.83
C ASN A 209 -15.65 -1.24 19.43
N HIS A 210 -15.96 -0.54 20.53
CA HIS A 210 -14.97 0.24 21.28
C HIS A 210 -13.92 -0.66 21.93
N ILE A 211 -14.33 -1.78 22.55
CA ILE A 211 -13.39 -2.75 23.14
C ILE A 211 -12.44 -3.30 22.07
N MET A 212 -12.96 -3.67 20.90
CA MET A 212 -12.17 -4.17 19.78
C MET A 212 -11.13 -3.14 19.32
N HIS A 213 -11.50 -1.86 19.24
CA HIS A 213 -10.57 -0.79 18.89
C HIS A 213 -9.41 -0.67 19.90
N LEU A 214 -9.71 -0.82 21.21
CA LEU A 214 -8.67 -0.84 22.25
C LEU A 214 -7.79 -2.10 22.17
N GLU A 215 -8.40 -3.27 21.90
CA GLU A 215 -7.67 -4.53 21.69
C GLU A 215 -6.70 -4.40 20.50
N GLU A 216 -7.11 -3.75 19.40
CA GLU A 216 -6.24 -3.46 18.25
C GLU A 216 -5.02 -2.61 18.65
N HIS A 217 -5.22 -1.51 19.39
CA HIS A 217 -4.09 -0.66 19.82
C HIS A 217 -3.05 -1.41 20.66
N LEU A 218 -3.50 -2.33 21.51
CA LEU A 218 -2.61 -3.11 22.36
C LEU A 218 -1.89 -4.23 21.58
N LEU A 219 -2.62 -4.95 20.74
CA LEU A 219 -2.14 -6.19 20.13
C LEU A 219 -1.37 -5.96 18.83
N CYS A 220 -1.76 -4.95 18.04
CA CYS A 220 -1.14 -4.69 16.75
C CYS A 220 0.31 -4.19 16.88
N HIS A 221 0.60 -3.41 17.92
CA HIS A 221 1.97 -3.01 18.23
C HIS A 221 2.89 -4.23 18.44
N ARG A 222 2.39 -5.26 19.12
CA ARG A 222 3.13 -6.50 19.33
C ARG A 222 3.29 -7.30 18.05
N PHE A 223 2.26 -7.32 17.19
CA PHE A 223 2.30 -8.01 15.90
C PHE A 223 3.32 -7.39 14.94
N PHE A 224 3.37 -6.07 14.86
CA PHE A 224 4.31 -5.34 14.00
C PHE A 224 5.69 -5.11 14.61
N LYS A 225 5.95 -5.60 15.82
CA LYS A 225 7.21 -5.39 16.54
C LYS A 225 8.44 -5.70 15.67
N ASN A 226 8.46 -6.85 14.99
CA ASN A 226 9.60 -7.24 14.15
C ASN A 226 9.79 -6.28 12.96
N ALA A 227 8.69 -5.84 12.34
CA ALA A 227 8.74 -4.86 11.26
C ALA A 227 9.29 -3.50 11.73
N LEU A 228 8.90 -3.05 12.93
CA LEU A 228 9.35 -1.79 13.54
C LEU A 228 10.81 -1.84 13.98
N GLU A 229 11.28 -2.98 14.49
CA GLU A 229 12.70 -3.19 14.79
C GLU A 229 13.54 -3.10 13.51
N ILE A 230 13.10 -3.76 12.43
CA ILE A 230 13.74 -3.66 11.11
C ILE A 230 13.73 -2.22 10.58
N ALA A 231 12.59 -1.53 10.67
CA ALA A 231 12.48 -0.13 10.27
C ALA A 231 13.45 0.76 11.05
N SER A 232 13.53 0.56 12.37
CA SER A 232 14.42 1.33 13.25
C SER A 232 15.89 1.08 12.96
N GLU A 233 16.26 -0.17 12.67
CA GLU A 233 17.61 -0.54 12.22
C GLU A 233 17.97 0.13 10.89
N ILE A 234 17.07 0.12 9.91
CA ILE A 234 17.33 0.69 8.58
C ILE A 234 17.42 2.22 8.63
N LEU A 235 16.49 2.85 9.36
CA LEU A 235 16.38 4.31 9.47
C LEU A 235 17.32 4.89 10.54
N GLN A 236 18.01 4.04 11.30
CA GLN A 236 18.96 4.43 12.35
C GLN A 236 18.34 5.35 13.42
N THR A 237 17.05 5.15 13.72
CA THR A 237 16.27 5.93 14.69
C THR A 237 15.10 5.09 15.19
N PRO A 238 14.59 5.27 16.41
CA PRO A 238 13.35 4.63 16.84
C PRO A 238 12.20 5.03 15.91
N VAL A 239 11.44 4.03 15.45
CA VAL A 239 10.32 4.20 14.51
C VAL A 239 9.05 3.62 15.12
N THR A 240 7.98 4.39 15.07
CA THR A 240 6.62 3.93 15.39
C THR A 240 5.84 3.54 14.12
N GLU A 241 4.67 2.94 14.28
CA GLU A 241 3.77 2.71 13.16
C GLU A 241 3.29 4.04 12.59
N TYR A 242 2.90 4.99 13.46
CA TYR A 242 2.49 6.32 13.04
C TYR A 242 3.57 6.99 12.18
N ASP A 243 4.84 6.85 12.54
CA ASP A 243 5.99 7.36 11.78
C ASP A 243 6.06 6.87 10.33
N LEU A 244 5.60 5.65 10.06
CA LEU A 244 5.59 5.03 8.73
C LEU A 244 4.33 5.40 7.94
N TYR A 245 3.15 5.36 8.58
CA TYR A 245 1.88 5.54 7.89
C TYR A 245 1.49 7.02 7.70
N SER A 246 1.80 7.90 8.65
CA SER A 246 1.32 9.30 8.68
C SER A 246 1.84 10.21 7.55
N HIS A 247 2.94 9.83 6.88
CA HIS A 247 3.56 10.62 5.80
C HIS A 247 3.06 10.21 4.40
N THR A 248 2.02 9.37 4.34
CA THR A 248 1.46 8.90 3.07
C THR A 248 0.78 10.03 2.30
N SER A 249 1.21 10.25 1.07
CA SER A 249 0.70 11.34 0.22
C SER A 249 -0.67 11.01 -0.36
N ILE A 250 -0.86 9.77 -0.83
CA ILE A 250 -2.12 9.30 -1.43
C ILE A 250 -2.42 7.88 -0.97
N TRP A 251 -3.67 7.63 -0.59
CA TRP A 251 -4.22 6.31 -0.30
C TRP A 251 -5.13 5.88 -1.45
N LEU A 252 -4.62 5.05 -2.36
CA LEU A 252 -5.43 4.39 -3.37
C LEU A 252 -6.09 3.15 -2.76
N LEU A 253 -7.38 3.28 -2.45
CA LEU A 253 -8.17 2.25 -1.79
C LEU A 253 -8.89 1.38 -2.81
N ARG A 254 -8.57 0.09 -2.87
CA ARG A 254 -9.19 -0.94 -3.73
C ARG A 254 -10.60 -1.35 -3.26
N THR A 255 -11.41 -0.37 -2.88
CA THR A 255 -12.82 -0.53 -2.52
C THR A 255 -13.62 0.62 -3.09
N ASP A 256 -14.93 0.48 -3.12
CA ASP A 256 -15.86 1.51 -3.55
C ASP A 256 -16.74 1.93 -2.36
N PHE A 257 -17.08 3.21 -2.26
CA PHE A 257 -17.92 3.72 -1.19
C PHE A 257 -19.34 3.12 -1.21
N VAL A 258 -19.80 2.61 -2.36
CA VAL A 258 -21.08 1.89 -2.47
C VAL A 258 -21.07 0.56 -1.72
N LEU A 259 -19.90 -0.03 -1.49
CA LEU A 259 -19.72 -1.31 -0.78
C LEU A 259 -19.26 -1.14 0.67
N ASP A 260 -19.17 0.10 1.16
CA ASP A 260 -18.70 0.42 2.51
C ASP A 260 -19.76 1.21 3.28
N TYR A 261 -19.64 1.22 4.61
CA TYR A 261 -20.53 1.99 5.46
C TYR A 261 -20.17 3.49 5.44
N PRO A 262 -21.15 4.38 5.66
CA PRO A 262 -20.87 5.81 5.76
C PRO A 262 -19.83 6.11 6.85
N LYS A 263 -18.68 6.64 6.43
CA LYS A 263 -17.58 7.03 7.32
C LYS A 263 -16.86 8.27 6.77
N PRO A 264 -16.13 9.02 7.62
CA PRO A 264 -15.30 10.12 7.14
C PRO A 264 -14.27 9.66 6.10
N VAL A 265 -13.92 10.56 5.19
CA VAL A 265 -12.93 10.34 4.12
C VAL A 265 -12.10 11.62 4.01
N MET A 266 -10.78 11.45 3.90
CA MET A 266 -9.85 12.56 3.70
C MET A 266 -9.57 12.78 2.20
N PRO A 267 -9.22 14.01 1.76
CA PRO A 267 -8.99 14.30 0.34
C PRO A 267 -7.88 13.46 -0.33
N ASN A 268 -6.94 12.95 0.44
CA ASN A 268 -5.87 12.05 -0.03
C ASN A 268 -6.31 10.58 -0.13
N MET A 269 -7.54 10.23 0.24
CA MET A 269 -8.09 8.89 0.13
C MET A 269 -8.92 8.76 -1.14
N ILE A 270 -8.40 8.01 -2.12
CA ILE A 270 -9.00 7.84 -3.44
C ILE A 270 -9.51 6.42 -3.59
N PHE A 271 -10.83 6.27 -3.69
CA PHE A 271 -11.47 4.98 -3.94
C PHE A 271 -11.33 4.59 -5.41
N ILE A 272 -10.71 3.45 -5.64
CA ILE A 272 -10.45 2.86 -6.96
C ILE A 272 -11.06 1.45 -7.05
N GLY A 273 -12.21 1.25 -6.41
CA GLY A 273 -13.00 0.04 -6.58
C GLY A 273 -13.34 -0.22 -8.05
N GLY A 274 -13.47 -1.49 -8.44
CA GLY A 274 -13.85 -1.85 -9.82
C GLY A 274 -12.74 -1.78 -10.86
N ILE A 275 -11.49 -1.44 -10.52
CA ILE A 275 -10.37 -1.39 -11.49
C ILE A 275 -10.08 -2.72 -12.20
N ASN A 276 -10.52 -3.85 -11.63
CA ASN A 276 -10.37 -5.18 -12.22
C ASN A 276 -11.57 -5.59 -13.10
N CYS A 277 -12.62 -4.77 -13.18
CA CYS A 277 -13.79 -5.06 -13.99
C CYS A 277 -13.47 -4.76 -15.46
N HIS A 278 -13.49 -5.81 -16.29
CA HIS A 278 -13.44 -5.68 -17.74
C HIS A 278 -14.85 -5.57 -18.31
N GLN A 279 -14.96 -4.95 -19.49
CA GLN A 279 -16.22 -4.93 -20.22
C GLN A 279 -16.68 -6.37 -20.48
N GLY A 280 -17.90 -6.69 -20.05
CA GLY A 280 -18.46 -8.02 -20.21
C GLY A 280 -18.52 -8.41 -21.68
N LYS A 281 -18.18 -9.67 -21.98
CA LYS A 281 -18.47 -10.23 -23.30
C LYS A 281 -19.99 -10.28 -23.48
N PRO A 282 -20.52 -10.05 -24.70
CA PRO A 282 -21.93 -10.26 -24.98
C PRO A 282 -22.34 -11.67 -24.52
N LEU A 283 -23.50 -11.78 -23.87
CA LEU A 283 -24.05 -13.10 -23.56
C LEU A 283 -24.29 -13.85 -24.89
N PRO A 284 -23.92 -15.13 -24.98
CA PRO A 284 -24.30 -15.93 -26.15
C PRO A 284 -25.83 -15.93 -26.24
N MET A 285 -26.34 -15.56 -27.42
CA MET A 285 -27.76 -15.74 -27.75
C MET A 285 -28.08 -17.21 -27.95
#